data_AF-A0A151NY69-F1
#
_entry.id   AF-A0A151NY69-F1
#
_cell.length_a   1.000
_cell.length_b   1.000
_cell.length_c   1.000
_cell.angle_alpha   90.00
_cell.angle_beta   90.00
_cell.angle_gamma   90.00
#
_symmetry.space_group_name_H-M   'P 1'
#
loop_
_entity.id
_entity.type
_entity.pdbx_description
1 polymer ?
#
loop_
_entity_poly.entity_id
_entity_poly.type
_entity_poly.pdbx_seq_one_letter_code
_entity_poly.pdbx_strand_id
1 'polypeptide(L)'
;MEMEAQLEAKKLELEEKKLEAQLRLQSNGGNASTPQASGEQLKLDISAFAHYRDGNHPAVFLSNFERQAQRYKVPGEKLMMYLSALVEGDMAVVLNSLPSDAADDYNAFKLQCLKGSS
;
A
#
# COMPACT_ATOMS: atom_id res chain seq x y z
N MET A 1 0.14 5.63 -32.79
CA MET A 1 0.76 4.85 -31.71
C MET A 1 1.66 5.71 -30.81
N GLU A 2 2.40 6.70 -31.32
CA GLU A 2 3.23 7.62 -30.49
C GLU A 2 2.47 8.75 -29.76
N MET A 3 1.20 8.99 -30.10
CA MET A 3 0.40 10.07 -29.51
C MET A 3 -0.25 9.68 -28.17
N GLU A 4 -0.49 8.39 -27.96
CA GLU A 4 -1.16 7.86 -26.76
C GLU A 4 -0.20 7.79 -25.56
N ALA A 5 1.05 7.36 -25.79
CA ALA A 5 2.09 7.32 -24.76
C ALA A 5 2.43 8.70 -24.19
N GLN A 6 2.41 9.75 -25.02
CA GLN A 6 2.65 11.12 -24.57
C GLN A 6 1.47 11.68 -23.75
N LEU A 7 0.24 11.21 -24.02
CA LEU A 7 -0.94 11.63 -23.28
C LEU A 7 -1.00 11.00 -21.89
N GLU A 8 -0.59 9.73 -21.76
CA GLU A 8 -0.49 9.06 -20.46
C GLU A 8 0.63 9.64 -19.60
N ALA A 9 1.80 9.93 -20.19
CA ALA A 9 2.90 10.58 -19.48
C ALA A 9 2.49 11.97 -18.94
N LYS A 10 1.78 12.77 -19.75
CA LYS A 10 1.26 14.07 -19.29
C LYS A 10 0.20 13.96 -18.20
N LYS A 11 -0.62 12.91 -18.19
CA LYS A 11 -1.61 12.68 -17.13
C LYS A 11 -0.92 12.30 -15.81
N LEU A 12 0.09 11.44 -15.88
CA LEU A 12 0.87 11.03 -14.70
C LEU A 12 1.58 12.24 -14.07
N GLU A 13 2.25 13.06 -14.89
CA GLU A 13 2.96 14.25 -14.41
C GLU A 13 2.01 15.30 -13.80
N LEU A 14 0.79 15.43 -14.35
CA LEU A 14 -0.23 16.33 -13.81
C LEU A 14 -0.80 15.82 -12.48
N GLU A 15 -0.97 14.51 -12.34
CA GLU A 15 -1.46 13.89 -11.11
C GLU A 15 -0.42 13.98 -9.98
N GLU A 16 0.86 13.79 -10.29
CA GLU A 16 1.97 13.90 -9.35
C GLU A 16 2.12 15.34 -8.83
N LYS A 17 2.08 16.34 -9.72
CA LYS A 17 2.07 17.77 -9.32
C LYS A 17 0.88 18.14 -8.46
N LYS A 18 -0.30 17.57 -8.74
CA LYS A 18 -1.51 17.82 -7.94
C LYS A 18 -1.38 17.19 -6.54
N LEU A 19 -0.67 16.06 -6.43
CA LEU A 19 -0.38 15.42 -5.15
C LEU A 19 0.62 16.26 -4.33
N GLU A 20 1.68 16.75 -4.96
CA GLU A 20 2.69 17.60 -4.31
C GLU A 20 2.10 18.93 -3.81
N ALA A 21 1.24 19.58 -4.61
CA ALA A 21 0.57 20.81 -4.22
C ALA A 21 -0.36 20.63 -3.01
N GLN A 22 -1.07 19.49 -2.93
CA GLN A 22 -1.91 19.17 -1.77
C GLN A 22 -1.09 18.91 -0.50
N LEU A 23 0.10 18.31 -0.64
CA LEU A 23 0.99 18.06 0.49
C LEU A 23 1.55 19.38 1.08
N ARG A 24 1.91 20.33 0.22
CA ARG A 24 2.44 21.64 0.66
C ARG A 24 1.40 22.51 1.36
N LEU A 25 0.11 22.38 1.03
CA LEU A 25 -0.96 23.11 1.70
C LEU A 25 -1.27 22.62 3.12
N GLN A 26 -0.93 21.37 3.46
CA GLN A 26 -1.15 20.83 4.81
C GLN A 26 -0.03 21.18 5.79
N SER A 27 1.15 21.57 5.31
CA SER A 27 2.33 21.73 6.16
C SER A 27 2.48 23.11 6.80
N ASN A 28 1.49 24.01 6.65
CA ASN A 28 1.56 25.38 7.15
C ASN A 28 0.40 25.76 8.09
N GLY A 29 0.08 24.87 9.04
CA GLY A 29 -0.85 25.12 10.13
C GLY A 29 -0.22 24.76 11.46
N GLY A 30 0.60 25.65 12.02
CA GLY A 30 1.22 25.46 13.33
C GLY A 30 0.21 25.57 14.48
N ASN A 31 0.40 24.75 15.52
CA ASN A 31 0.26 25.15 16.92
C ASN A 31 0.88 24.08 17.83
N ALA A 32 1.55 24.56 18.87
CA ALA A 32 2.31 23.87 19.89
C ALA A 32 1.53 22.81 20.68
N SER A 33 2.19 21.68 20.91
CA SER A 33 2.43 21.05 22.23
C SER A 33 3.10 19.72 21.97
N THR A 34 4.36 19.56 22.35
CA THR A 34 5.00 18.24 22.43
C THR A 34 4.59 17.56 23.72
N PRO A 35 4.08 16.31 23.66
CA PRO A 35 4.38 15.34 24.69
C PRO A 35 5.31 14.30 24.09
N GLN A 36 6.56 14.38 24.54
CA GLN A 36 7.40 13.26 24.92
C GLN A 36 7.15 11.93 24.18
N ALA A 37 8.10 11.60 23.31
CA ALA A 37 8.33 10.29 22.72
C ALA A 37 8.25 9.18 23.78
N SER A 38 7.07 8.60 23.95
CA SER A 38 6.97 7.17 24.28
C SER A 38 7.14 6.43 22.98
N GLY A 39 7.80 5.28 23.01
CA GLY A 39 7.83 4.36 21.89
C GLY A 39 6.41 3.87 21.57
N GLU A 40 5.64 4.71 20.88
CA GLU A 40 4.46 4.30 20.13
C GLU A 40 4.99 3.40 19.02
N GLN A 41 5.16 2.13 19.38
CA GLN A 41 4.92 1.04 18.47
C GLN A 41 3.55 1.35 17.88
N LEU A 42 3.55 2.02 16.71
CA LEU A 42 2.38 2.39 15.93
C LEU A 42 1.47 1.17 16.00
N LYS A 43 0.45 1.22 16.85
CA LYS A 43 -0.42 0.07 17.08
C LYS A 43 -1.18 -0.04 15.79
N LEU A 44 -0.68 -0.86 14.89
CA LEU A 44 -1.29 -1.10 13.60
C LEU A 44 -2.71 -1.56 13.91
N ASP A 45 -3.69 -0.70 13.62
CA ASP A 45 -5.09 -1.08 13.77
C ASP A 45 -5.47 -1.93 12.55
N ILE A 46 -4.99 -3.17 12.57
CA ILE A 46 -5.29 -4.20 11.59
C ILE A 46 -6.68 -4.81 11.83
N SER A 47 -7.32 -4.53 12.97
CA SER A 47 -8.68 -4.96 13.29
C SER A 47 -9.71 -4.44 12.29
N ALA A 48 -9.41 -3.29 11.68
CA ALA A 48 -10.20 -2.67 10.65
C ALA A 48 -10.08 -3.36 9.27
N PHE A 49 -9.16 -4.31 9.13
CA PHE A 49 -8.85 -5.00 7.87
C PHE A 49 -9.32 -6.46 7.88
N ALA A 50 -9.90 -6.87 6.75
CA ALA A 50 -10.18 -8.28 6.50
C ALA A 50 -8.87 -9.08 6.40
N HIS A 51 -8.79 -10.20 7.11
CA HIS A 51 -7.69 -11.15 6.99
C HIS A 51 -7.90 -12.04 5.76
N TYR A 52 -6.81 -12.38 5.09
CA TYR A 52 -6.81 -13.42 4.07
C TYR A 52 -7.08 -14.77 4.74
N ARG A 53 -7.82 -15.63 4.05
CA ARG A 53 -8.01 -17.01 4.45
C ARG A 53 -7.52 -17.88 3.31
N ASP A 54 -6.78 -18.92 3.66
CA ASP A 54 -6.31 -19.92 2.72
C ASP A 54 -7.47 -20.45 1.84
N GLY A 55 -7.27 -20.46 0.53
CA GLY A 55 -8.29 -20.82 -0.45
C GLY A 55 -9.17 -19.67 -0.97
N ASN A 56 -9.04 -18.44 -0.42
CA ASN A 56 -9.65 -17.27 -1.03
C ASN A 56 -8.91 -16.86 -2.31
N HIS A 57 -9.62 -16.24 -3.27
CA HIS A 57 -8.96 -15.77 -4.48
C HIS A 57 -8.05 -14.55 -4.18
N PRO A 58 -6.73 -14.61 -4.44
CA PRO A 58 -5.77 -13.54 -4.10
C PRO A 58 -6.17 -12.17 -4.66
N ALA A 59 -6.60 -12.11 -5.93
CA ALA A 59 -7.07 -10.87 -6.56
C ALA A 59 -8.24 -10.19 -5.82
N VAL A 60 -9.17 -10.97 -5.26
CA VAL A 60 -10.34 -10.44 -4.54
C VAL A 60 -9.89 -9.87 -3.20
N PHE A 61 -9.02 -10.59 -2.49
CA PHE A 61 -8.44 -10.11 -1.25
C PHE A 61 -7.66 -8.81 -1.45
N LEU A 62 -6.74 -8.76 -2.44
CA LEU A 62 -5.93 -7.59 -2.74
C LEU A 62 -6.79 -6.37 -3.09
N SER A 63 -7.82 -6.55 -3.92
CA SER A 63 -8.75 -5.47 -4.27
C SER A 63 -9.49 -4.90 -3.04
N ASN A 64 -9.88 -5.77 -2.10
CA ASN A 64 -10.52 -5.35 -0.86
C ASN A 64 -9.53 -4.67 0.10
N PHE A 65 -8.30 -5.19 0.18
CA PHE A 65 -7.22 -4.60 0.96
C PHE A 65 -6.91 -3.18 0.46
N GLU A 66 -6.75 -2.98 -0.86
CA GLU A 66 -6.50 -1.67 -1.46
C GLU A 66 -7.60 -0.66 -1.14
N ARG A 67 -8.86 -1.09 -1.24
CA ARG A 67 -10.01 -0.25 -0.89
C ARG A 67 -10.00 0.15 0.60
N GLN A 68 -9.65 -0.77 1.49
CA GLN A 68 -9.53 -0.49 2.93
C GLN A 68 -8.34 0.44 3.20
N ALA A 69 -7.18 0.16 2.61
CA ALA A 69 -5.98 0.99 2.74
C ALA A 69 -6.23 2.43 2.30
N GLN A 70 -6.91 2.63 1.16
CA GLN A 70 -7.33 3.96 0.70
C GLN A 70 -8.29 4.63 1.68
N ARG A 71 -9.29 3.91 2.18
CA ARG A 71 -10.27 4.43 3.14
C ARG A 71 -9.61 4.89 4.45
N TYR A 72 -8.64 4.13 4.93
CA TYR A 72 -7.88 4.43 6.15
C TYR A 72 -6.65 5.31 5.90
N LYS A 73 -6.42 5.76 4.66
CA LYS A 73 -5.28 6.59 4.27
C LYS A 73 -3.93 5.98 4.68
N VAL A 74 -3.79 4.67 4.50
CA VAL A 74 -2.53 3.96 4.77
C VAL A 74 -1.47 4.45 3.78
N PRO A 75 -0.31 4.92 4.26
CA PRO A 75 0.80 5.30 3.39
C PRO A 75 1.27 4.13 2.54
N GLY A 76 1.67 4.38 1.30
CA GLY A 76 2.17 3.34 0.37
C GLY A 76 3.32 2.51 0.96
N GLU A 77 4.26 3.20 1.62
CA GLU A 77 5.40 2.60 2.33
C GLU A 77 5.01 1.64 3.47
N LYS A 78 3.77 1.74 4.00
CA LYS A 78 3.26 0.88 5.07
C LYS A 78 2.39 -0.26 4.56
N LEU A 79 2.07 -0.31 3.26
CA LEU A 79 1.16 -1.32 2.72
C LEU A 79 1.68 -2.74 3.00
N MET A 80 2.96 -3.00 2.76
CA MET A 80 3.56 -4.32 3.01
C MET A 80 3.55 -4.69 4.49
N MET A 81 3.78 -3.72 5.38
CA MET A 81 3.69 -3.92 6.83
C MET A 81 2.27 -4.35 7.24
N TYR A 82 1.23 -3.65 6.78
CA TYR A 82 -0.16 -4.02 7.06
C TYR A 82 -0.51 -5.38 6.44
N LEU A 83 -0.10 -5.60 5.20
CA LEU A 83 -0.41 -6.81 4.46
C LEU A 83 0.21 -8.05 5.12
N SER A 84 1.47 -7.96 5.58
CA SER A 84 2.16 -9.06 6.25
C SER A 84 1.45 -9.59 7.50
N ALA A 85 0.69 -8.72 8.18
CA ALA A 85 -0.10 -9.08 9.36
C ALA A 85 -1.49 -9.66 9.02
N LEU A 86 -1.90 -9.58 7.76
CA LEU A 86 -3.23 -9.96 7.28
C LEU A 86 -3.22 -11.19 6.38
N VAL A 87 -2.05 -11.63 5.91
CA VAL A 87 -1.91 -12.77 5.00
C VAL A 87 -1.43 -14.02 5.73
N GLU A 88 -2.05 -15.15 5.37
CA GLU A 88 -1.71 -16.49 5.84
C GLU A 88 -1.65 -17.44 4.63
N GLY A 89 -1.19 -18.68 4.81
CA GLY A 89 -1.26 -19.71 3.76
C GLY A 89 -0.43 -19.39 2.51
N ASP A 90 -1.02 -19.61 1.33
CA ASP A 90 -0.36 -19.43 0.04
C ASP A 90 0.22 -18.02 -0.18
N MET A 91 -0.51 -16.97 0.21
CA MET A 91 -0.05 -15.59 0.06
C MET A 91 1.13 -15.27 1.00
N ALA A 92 1.18 -15.90 2.18
CA ALA A 92 2.33 -15.78 3.07
C ALA A 92 3.56 -16.49 2.50
N VAL A 93 3.40 -17.61 1.79
CA VAL A 93 4.52 -18.26 1.08
C VAL A 93 5.07 -17.34 0.00
N VAL A 94 4.20 -16.70 -0.78
CA VAL A 94 4.60 -15.71 -1.79
C VAL A 94 5.36 -14.55 -1.15
N LEU A 95 4.85 -14.01 -0.04
CA LEU A 95 5.50 -12.92 0.70
C LEU A 95 6.92 -13.28 1.13
N ASN A 96 7.10 -14.47 1.72
CA ASN A 96 8.41 -14.96 2.18
C ASN A 96 9.36 -15.35 1.03
N SER A 97 8.85 -15.48 -0.19
CA SER A 97 9.64 -15.84 -1.38
C SER A 97 10.13 -14.64 -2.18
N LEU A 98 9.75 -13.42 -1.78
CA LEU A 98 10.20 -12.19 -2.45
C LEU A 98 11.70 -11.96 -2.22
N PRO A 99 12.44 -11.48 -3.24
CA PRO A 99 13.81 -11.04 -3.03
C PRO A 99 13.84 -9.83 -2.10
N SER A 100 14.92 -9.67 -1.32
CA SER A 100 15.04 -8.59 -0.32
C SER A 100 14.85 -7.18 -0.89
N ASP A 101 15.23 -6.96 -2.15
CA ASP A 101 15.03 -5.68 -2.86
C ASP A 101 13.56 -5.38 -3.19
N ALA A 102 12.69 -6.41 -3.20
CA ALA A 102 11.26 -6.29 -3.47
C ALA A 102 10.38 -6.61 -2.25
N ALA A 103 10.97 -6.87 -1.08
CA ALA A 103 10.25 -7.29 0.13
C ALA A 103 9.31 -6.19 0.67
N ASP A 104 9.61 -4.92 0.38
CA ASP A 104 8.78 -3.76 0.72
C ASP A 104 7.97 -3.23 -0.49
N ASP A 105 8.06 -3.88 -1.65
CA ASP A 105 7.33 -3.49 -2.86
C ASP A 105 5.99 -4.24 -2.96
N TYR A 106 4.92 -3.51 -2.65
CA TYR A 106 3.55 -4.00 -2.77
C TYR A 106 3.17 -4.42 -4.20
N ASN A 107 3.66 -3.72 -5.22
CA ASN A 107 3.35 -4.07 -6.62
C ASN A 107 4.05 -5.36 -7.03
N ALA A 108 5.30 -5.56 -6.60
CA ALA A 108 6.01 -6.82 -6.82
C ALA A 108 5.28 -8.00 -6.15
N PHE A 109 4.84 -7.83 -4.90
CA PHE A 109 4.03 -8.82 -4.19
C PHE A 109 2.72 -9.14 -4.93
N LYS A 110 1.96 -8.10 -5.32
CA LYS A 110 0.71 -8.23 -6.07
C LYS A 110 0.90 -9.00 -7.38
N LEU A 111 1.93 -8.65 -8.14
CA LEU A 111 2.27 -9.36 -9.38
C LEU A 111 2.56 -10.83 -9.13
N GLN A 112 3.31 -11.16 -8.07
CA GLN A 112 3.65 -12.55 -7.75
C GLN A 112 2.44 -13.37 -7.32
N CYS A 113 1.53 -12.79 -6.53
CA CYS A 113 0.27 -13.44 -6.14
C CYS A 113 -0.62 -13.76 -7.33
N LEU A 114 -0.66 -12.87 -8.33
CA LEU A 114 -1.50 -13.04 -9.51
C LEU A 114 -0.88 -14.00 -10.55
N LYS A 115 0.46 -14.13 -10.58
CA LYS A 115 1.16 -15.09 -11.44
C LYS A 115 0.96 -16.55 -10.99
N GLY A 116 0.79 -16.81 -9.70
CA GLY A 116 0.61 -18.16 -9.15
C GLY A 116 -0.81 -18.75 -9.33
N SER A 117 -1.75 -17.99 -9.91
CA SER A 117 -3.15 -18.41 -10.10
C SER A 117 -3.45 -18.94 -11.52
N SER A 118 -2.44 -19.33 -12.30
CA SER A 118 -2.58 -19.88 -13.67
C SER A 118 -2.51 -21.40 -13.70
#